data_AF-A0A2V9BFG4-F1
#
_entry.id   AF-A0A2V9BFG4-F1
#
_cell.length_a   1.000
_cell.length_b   1.000
_cell.length_c   1.000
_cell.angle_alpha   90.00
_cell.angle_beta   90.00
_cell.angle_gamma   90.00
#
_symmetry.space_group_name_H-M   'P 1'
#
loop_
_entity.id
_entity.type
_entity.pdbx_description
1 polymer ?
#
loop_
_entity_poly.entity_id
_entity_poly.type
_entity_poly.pdbx_seq_one_letter_code
_entity_poly.pdbx_strand_id
1 'polypeptide(L)'
;MPYLYFCYPRERSHGILRAVLSLEECQRIFSTEQAVYLGTEFEALGGDKAGAENHAVLRIGASEACAAWREGFYKIAADLMKVDESVQSLAK
;
A
#
# COMPACT_ATOMS: atom_id res chain seq x y z
N MET A 1 9.31 -5.26 7.81
CA MET A 1 8.97 -5.58 6.41
C MET A 1 7.69 -4.85 6.04
N PRO A 2 7.70 -4.04 4.97
CA PRO A 2 6.50 -3.43 4.42
C PRO A 2 5.33 -4.39 4.20
N TYR A 3 4.12 -3.95 4.53
CA TYR A 3 2.90 -4.74 4.35
C TYR A 3 2.00 -4.11 3.28
N LEU A 4 1.61 -4.88 2.27
CA LEU A 4 0.71 -4.45 1.21
C LEU A 4 -0.70 -4.99 1.46
N TYR A 5 -1.67 -4.09 1.52
CA TYR A 5 -3.09 -4.39 1.73
C TYR A 5 -3.91 -3.97 0.51
N PHE A 6 -4.93 -4.75 0.15
CA PHE A 6 -5.96 -4.32 -0.79
C PHE A 6 -7.23 -3.96 -0.04
N CYS A 7 -7.70 -2.73 -0.23
CA CYS A 7 -8.87 -2.18 0.42
C CYS A 7 -10.05 -2.18 -0.57
N TYR A 8 -11.15 -2.81 -0.15
CA TYR A 8 -12.40 -2.90 -0.91
C TYR A 8 -13.48 -2.12 -0.16
N PRO A 9 -13.88 -0.92 -0.62
CA PRO A 9 -14.83 -0.06 0.09
C PRO A 9 -16.18 -0.73 0.39
N ARG A 10 -16.56 -1.70 -0.45
CA ARG A 10 -17.83 -2.44 -0.31
C ARG A 10 -17.83 -3.45 0.84
N GLU A 11 -16.68 -3.86 1.33
CA GLU A 11 -16.58 -4.98 2.28
C GLU A 11 -16.51 -4.55 3.75
N ARG A 12 -16.48 -3.25 4.05
CA ARG A 12 -16.27 -2.70 5.42
C ARG A 12 -15.06 -3.31 6.16
N SER A 13 -14.19 -4.02 5.45
CA SER A 13 -12.97 -4.62 5.96
C SER A 13 -11.86 -3.59 5.88
N HIS A 14 -10.94 -3.62 6.84
CA HIS A 14 -9.82 -2.67 6.92
C HIS A 14 -8.74 -2.94 5.86
N GLY A 15 -9.05 -3.75 4.83
CA GLY A 15 -8.15 -4.25 3.81
C GLY A 15 -7.68 -5.68 4.08
N ILE A 16 -7.36 -6.40 3.02
CA ILE A 16 -6.82 -7.77 3.05
C ILE A 16 -5.33 -7.70 2.79
N LEU A 17 -4.52 -8.29 3.68
CA LEU A 17 -3.08 -8.40 3.46
C LEU A 17 -2.81 -9.26 2.22
N ARG A 18 -2.13 -8.68 1.23
CA ARG A 18 -1.79 -9.36 -0.04
C ARG A 18 -0.35 -9.85 -0.06
N ALA A 19 0.58 -9.05 0.44
CA ALA A 19 1.99 -9.39 0.41
C ALA A 19 2.74 -8.74 1.58
N VAL A 20 3.83 -9.39 1.97
CA VAL A 20 4.87 -8.81 2.82
C VAL A 20 6.08 -8.64 1.92
N LEU A 21 6.50 -7.39 1.75
CA LEU A 21 7.57 -7.02 0.83
C LEU A 21 8.78 -6.55 1.64
N SER A 22 9.96 -6.71 1.08
CA SER A 22 11.16 -5.98 1.46
C SER A 22 11.13 -4.56 0.89
N LEU A 23 11.97 -3.67 1.42
CA LEU A 23 12.10 -2.31 0.86
C LEU A 23 12.58 -2.31 -0.59
N GLU A 24 13.46 -3.24 -0.96
CA GLU A 24 13.97 -3.38 -2.33
C GLU A 24 12.84 -3.76 -3.29
N GLU A 25 11.96 -4.68 -2.88
CA GLU A 25 10.78 -5.06 -3.64
C GLU A 25 9.77 -3.91 -3.73
N CYS A 26 9.58 -3.15 -2.65
CA CYS A 26 8.76 -1.93 -2.69
C CYS A 26 9.28 -0.92 -3.71
N GLN A 27 10.60 -0.72 -3.78
CA GLN A 27 11.21 0.20 -4.76
C GLN A 27 11.10 -0.31 -6.20
N ARG A 28 11.08 -1.64 -6.40
CA ARG A 28 10.87 -2.25 -7.73
C ARG A 28 9.42 -2.14 -8.21
N ILE A 29 8.46 -2.31 -7.31
CA ILE A 29 7.02 -2.29 -7.66
C ILE A 29 6.46 -0.88 -7.67
N PHE A 30 6.81 -0.07 -6.66
CA PHE A 30 6.19 1.22 -6.41
C PHE A 30 7.21 2.34 -6.62
N SER A 31 6.95 3.19 -7.61
CA SER A 31 7.58 4.51 -7.64
C SER A 31 6.97 5.38 -6.54
N THR A 32 7.79 6.19 -5.86
CA THR A 32 7.31 7.16 -4.85
C THR A 32 6.30 8.14 -5.44
N GLU A 33 6.37 8.43 -6.74
CA GLU A 33 5.40 9.28 -7.46
C GLU A 33 4.01 8.64 -7.57
N GLN A 34 3.91 7.31 -7.43
CA GLN A 34 2.65 6.58 -7.41
C GLN A 34 2.13 6.36 -5.99
N ALA A 35 2.81 6.85 -4.96
CA ALA A 35 2.44 6.63 -3.56
C ALA A 35 2.06 7.94 -2.88
N VAL A 36 0.81 8.00 -2.40
CA VAL A 36 0.31 9.14 -1.63
C VAL A 36 0.41 8.80 -0.15
N TYR A 37 1.22 9.56 0.60
CA TYR A 37 1.35 9.37 2.03
C TYR A 37 0.04 9.75 2.77
N LEU A 38 -0.45 8.84 3.60
CA LEU A 38 -1.72 9.00 4.33
C LEU A 38 -1.53 9.37 5.82
N GLY A 39 -0.36 9.13 6.40
CA GLY A 39 -0.15 9.33 7.83
C GLY A 39 0.44 8.11 8.53
N THR A 40 0.72 8.24 9.82
CA THR A 40 1.17 7.14 10.69
C THR A 40 0.01 6.32 11.23
N GLU A 41 -1.20 6.89 11.22
CA GLU A 41 -2.42 6.23 11.65
C GLU A 41 -3.24 5.87 10.42
N PHE A 42 -3.70 4.62 10.39
CA PHE A 42 -4.69 4.16 9.42
C PHE A 42 -6.07 4.59 9.93
N GLU A 43 -6.26 5.90 10.18
CA GLU A 43 -7.59 6.42 10.47
C GLU A 43 -8.46 6.07 9.29
N ALA A 44 -9.52 5.33 9.61
CA ALA A 44 -10.27 4.55 8.66
C ALA A 44 -10.56 5.36 7.39
N LEU A 45 -10.27 4.76 6.24
CA LEU A 45 -10.84 5.13 4.93
C LEU A 45 -12.39 5.26 4.95
N GLY A 46 -13.04 4.98 6.09
CA GLY A 46 -14.44 5.23 6.40
C GLY A 46 -14.80 6.64 6.88
N GLY A 47 -13.86 7.59 6.93
CA GLY A 47 -14.13 9.00 7.24
C GLY A 47 -13.90 9.91 6.04
N ASP A 48 -14.88 9.99 5.15
CA ASP A 48 -14.98 11.00 4.08
C ASP A 48 -13.88 10.96 2.97
N LYS A 49 -14.31 10.63 1.74
CA LYS A 49 -13.61 10.87 0.45
C LYS A 49 -12.44 9.97 0.05
N ALA A 50 -11.99 9.01 0.85
CA ALA A 50 -10.99 8.03 0.43
C ALA A 50 -11.57 6.87 -0.41
N GLY A 51 -12.25 7.22 -1.51
CA GLY A 51 -12.48 6.35 -2.66
C GLY A 51 -13.66 5.39 -2.57
N ALA A 52 -14.66 5.58 -3.43
CA ALA A 52 -15.65 4.56 -3.78
C ALA A 52 -15.05 3.36 -4.56
N GLU A 53 -13.73 3.31 -4.66
CA GLU A 53 -12.96 2.43 -5.55
C GLU A 53 -11.94 1.61 -4.78
N ASN A 54 -11.68 0.41 -5.30
CA ASN A 54 -10.70 -0.51 -4.75
C ASN A 54 -9.30 0.09 -4.89
N HIS A 55 -8.48 -0.02 -3.84
CA HIS A 55 -7.13 0.58 -3.86
C HIS A 55 -6.14 -0.20 -2.99
N ALA A 56 -4.86 -0.05 -3.30
CA ALA A 56 -3.78 -0.68 -2.55
C ALA A 56 -3.21 0.29 -1.51
N VAL A 57 -2.89 -0.24 -0.33
CA VAL A 57 -2.24 0.48 0.76
C VAL A 57 -0.95 -0.23 1.13
N LEU A 58 0.16 0.51 1.14
CA LEU A 58 1.44 0.05 1.62
C LEU A 58 1.69 0.63 3.03
N ARG A 59 2.00 -0.23 3.99
CA ARG A 59 2.43 0.17 5.33
C ARG A 59 3.94 -0.01 5.46
N ILE A 60 4.63 1.05 5.82
CA ILE A 60 6.06 1.08 6.15
C ILE A 60 6.19 1.22 7.67
N GLY A 61 6.86 0.29 8.33
CA GLY A 61 7.18 0.39 9.76
C GLY A 61 8.38 1.29 10.05
N ALA A 62 8.52 1.74 11.30
CA ALA A 62 9.65 2.56 11.75
C ALA A 62 11.02 1.97 11.37
N SER A 63 11.19 0.66 11.53
CA SER A 63 12.44 -0.06 11.25
C SER A 63 12.79 -0.12 9.77
N GLU A 64 11.84 0.20 8.88
CA GLU A 64 12.01 0.19 7.43
C GLU A 64 11.94 1.59 6.83
N ALA A 65 11.77 2.62 7.65
CA ALA A 65 11.81 3.99 7.16
C ALA A 65 13.20 4.30 6.57
N CYS A 66 13.22 4.94 5.41
CA CYS A 66 14.43 5.33 4.69
C CYS A 66 14.24 6.70 4.03
N ALA A 67 15.26 7.19 3.32
CA ALA A 67 15.21 8.50 2.66
C ALA A 67 14.03 8.64 1.67
N ALA A 68 13.59 7.54 1.06
CA ALA A 68 12.49 7.53 0.09
C ALA A 68 11.12 7.24 0.74
N TRP A 69 11.09 6.55 1.89
CA TRP A 69 9.88 6.08 2.53
C TRP A 69 9.91 6.43 4.02
N ARG A 70 9.09 7.39 4.43
CA ARG A 70 8.78 7.65 5.85
C ARG A 70 7.89 6.55 6.43
N GLU A 71 7.96 6.36 7.75
CA GLU A 71 7.04 5.48 8.47
C GLU A 71 5.58 5.91 8.26
N GLY A 72 4.70 4.92 8.07
CA GLY A 72 3.26 5.11 7.97
C GLY A 72 2.62 4.39 6.80
N PHE A 73 1.45 4.88 6.39
CA PHE A 73 0.61 4.30 5.36
C PHE A 73 0.67 5.12 4.08
N TYR A 74 0.63 4.43 2.94
CA TYR A 74 0.66 5.02 1.61
C TYR A 74 -0.45 4.43 0.77
N LYS A 75 -1.26 5.26 0.12
CA LYS A 75 -2.16 4.82 -0.93
C LYS A 75 -1.39 4.73 -2.24
N ILE A 76 -1.43 3.58 -2.89
CA ILE A 76 -0.84 3.41 -4.21
C ILE A 76 -1.85 3.81 -5.27
N ALA A 77 -1.50 4.79 -6.09
CA ALA A 77 -2.25 5.28 -7.23
C ALA A 77 -2.07 4.36 -8.46
N ALA A 78 -2.37 3.08 -8.28
CA ALA A 78 -2.32 2.05 -9.31
C ALA A 78 -3.52 1.11 -9.21
N ASP A 79 -3.91 0.53 -10.35
CA ASP A 79 -4.95 -0.49 -10.40
C ASP A 79 -4.52 -1.73 -9.61
N LEU A 80 -5.43 -2.30 -8.81
CA LEU A 80 -5.13 -3.47 -7.98
C LEU A 80 -4.61 -4.67 -8.79
N MET A 81 -5.11 -4.88 -10.01
CA MET A 81 -4.66 -5.96 -10.88
C MET A 81 -3.20 -5.76 -11.29
N LYS A 82 -2.81 -4.53 -11.65
CA LYS A 82 -1.41 -4.19 -12.00
C LYS A 82 -0.47 -4.36 -10.81
N VAL A 83 -0.93 -3.99 -9.61
CA VAL A 83 -0.17 -4.20 -8.37
C VAL A 83 0.00 -5.70 -8.11
N ASP A 84 -1.06 -6.50 -8.26
CA ASP A 84 -1.01 -7.94 -8.05
C ASP A 84 -0.09 -8.64 -9.06
N GLU A 85 -0.15 -8.27 -10.34
CA GLU A 85 0.77 -8.77 -11.39
C GLU A 85 2.23 -8.44 -11.05
N SER A 86 2.50 -7.23 -10.60
CA SER A 86 3.86 -6.80 -10.23
C SER A 86 4.38 -7.60 -9.02
N VAL A 87 3.53 -7.83 -8.02
CA VAL A 87 3.88 -8.68 -6.87
C VAL A 87 4.15 -10.12 -7.30
N GLN A 88 3.32 -10.70 -8.16
CA GLN A 88 3.52 -12.06 -8.67
C GLN A 88 4.82 -12.17 -9.50
N SER A 89 5.23 -11.10 -10.18
CA SER A 89 6.47 -11.09 -10.95
C SER A 89 7.74 -11.17 -10.10
N LEU A 90 7.68 -10.75 -8.82
CA LEU A 90 8.81 -10.82 -7.89
C LEU A 90 9.01 -12.22 -7.29
N ALA A 91 7.96 -13.03 -7.26
CA ALA A 91 8.00 -14.40 -6.72
C ALA A 91 8.58 -15.43 -7.71
N LYS A 92 9.03 -14.98 -8.89
CA LYS A 92 9.66 -15.80 -9.94
C LYS A 92 11.14 -15.48 -10.05
#